data_AF-A0AAV1KHI0-F1
#
_entry.id   AF-A0AAV1KHI0-F1
#
_cell.length_a   1.000
_cell.length_b   1.000
_cell.length_c   1.000
_cell.angle_alpha   90.00
_cell.angle_beta   90.00
_cell.angle_gamma   90.00
#
_symmetry.space_group_name_H-M   'P 1'
#
loop_
_entity.id
_entity.type
_entity.pdbx_description
1 polymer ?
#
loop_
_entity_poly.entity_id
_entity_poly.type
_entity_poly.pdbx_seq_one_letter_code
_entity_poly.pdbx_strand_id
1 'polypeptide(L)'
;MDYESSDDEGVLDLCKELGIRIPPKKKNNNNTTRDNLENIDINNLPVVIIPDNTYVSSEVSVHELFEFHNNVMMVQTTAHSPMLPSNEEPIDINFAQTSVTDPTLMEESTDLAEPMASPLPLSDEVEQYGDLNSGRKRCSKGCSVNKNWTKNNNKKLRMEVKEYLGYRRDSNGSKFRVLHDTIRPARIIGPRCTTEFCKKSQLSARNTIPEEEQNTLFSNYWNNMTREQRKQYVVSNVQVCPKKQVKCKSSSSRRGETKEYF
;
A
#
# COMPACT_ATOMS: atom_id res chain seq x y z
N MET A 1 -27.84 18.76 38.91
CA MET A 1 -28.28 19.97 38.19
C MET A 1 -28.52 19.53 36.78
N ASP A 2 -29.73 19.04 36.52
CA ASP A 2 -30.14 18.54 35.23
C ASP A 2 -30.63 19.72 34.41
N TYR A 3 -29.89 20.04 33.35
CA TYR A 3 -30.20 21.12 32.43
C TYR A 3 -31.18 20.56 31.39
N GLU A 4 -32.48 20.60 31.71
CA GLU A 4 -33.52 20.31 30.74
C GLU A 4 -33.56 21.45 29.72
N SER A 5 -33.04 21.16 28.52
CA SER A 5 -32.95 22.07 27.38
C SER A 5 -34.35 22.39 26.85
N SER A 6 -34.87 23.55 27.24
CA SER A 6 -36.20 24.07 26.90
C SER A 6 -36.37 24.51 25.42
N ASP A 7 -35.36 24.33 24.57
CA ASP A 7 -35.32 24.90 23.22
C ASP A 7 -35.83 23.98 22.10
N ASP A 8 -36.29 22.75 22.43
CA ASP A 8 -36.68 21.76 21.42
C ASP A 8 -38.14 21.89 20.92
N GLU A 9 -39.02 22.63 21.60
CA GLU A 9 -40.44 22.70 21.20
C GLU A 9 -40.67 23.56 19.95
N GLY A 10 -39.98 24.71 19.81
CA GLY A 10 -40.19 25.61 18.67
C GLY A 10 -39.75 25.04 17.32
N VAL A 11 -38.78 24.12 17.32
CA VAL A 11 -38.28 23.47 16.09
C VAL A 11 -39.29 22.46 15.55
N LEU A 12 -40.03 21.79 16.43
CA LEU A 12 -41.02 20.79 16.04
C LEU A 12 -42.25 21.42 15.38
N ASP A 13 -42.69 22.59 15.86
CA ASP A 13 -43.81 23.31 15.28
C ASP A 13 -43.49 23.86 13.89
N LEU A 14 -42.27 24.38 13.69
CA LEU A 14 -41.82 24.86 12.38
C LEU A 14 -41.76 23.71 11.35
N CYS A 15 -41.29 22.53 11.75
CA CYS A 15 -41.28 21.37 10.86
C CYS A 15 -42.69 20.89 10.48
N LYS A 16 -43.67 21.07 11.38
CA LYS A 16 -45.07 20.72 11.16
C LYS A 16 -45.74 21.67 10.17
N GLU A 17 -45.45 22.97 10.30
CA GLU A 17 -45.94 24.01 9.38
C GLU A 17 -45.37 23.85 7.96
N LEU A 18 -44.10 23.43 7.85
CA LEU A 18 -43.44 23.18 6.57
C LEU A 18 -43.76 21.82 5.93
N GLY A 19 -44.62 20.99 6.56
CA GLY A 19 -44.99 19.67 6.04
C GLY A 19 -43.83 18.66 5.99
N ILE A 20 -42.74 18.91 6.74
CA ILE A 20 -41.55 18.07 6.75
C ILE A 20 -41.82 16.88 7.67
N ARG A 21 -41.92 15.67 7.09
CA ARG A 21 -42.02 14.43 7.87
C ARG A 21 -40.69 14.17 8.59
N ILE A 22 -40.63 14.48 9.88
CA ILE A 22 -39.51 14.10 10.75
C ILE A 22 -39.54 12.57 10.91
N PRO A 23 -38.49 11.84 10.54
CA PRO A 23 -38.42 10.41 10.79
C PRO A 23 -38.40 10.14 12.30
N PRO A 24 -39.13 9.11 12.79
CA PRO A 24 -39.16 8.83 14.21
C PRO A 24 -37.74 8.59 14.73
N LYS A 25 -37.36 9.31 15.80
CA LYS A 25 -36.08 9.09 16.50
C LYS A 25 -36.03 7.60 16.85
N LYS A 26 -35.11 6.85 16.24
CA LYS A 26 -34.85 5.45 16.62
C LYS A 26 -34.46 5.46 18.10
N LYS A 27 -35.31 4.87 18.96
CA LYS A 27 -34.94 4.60 20.36
C LYS A 27 -33.65 3.81 20.32
N ASN A 28 -32.58 4.39 20.85
CA ASN A 28 -31.28 3.75 20.95
C ASN A 28 -31.37 2.73 22.09
N ASN A 29 -31.85 1.52 21.79
CA ASN A 29 -31.93 0.42 22.74
C ASN A 29 -30.51 -0.11 23.02
N ASN A 30 -29.72 0.63 23.80
CA ASN A 30 -28.41 0.20 24.26
C ASN A 30 -28.44 -0.50 25.63
N ASN A 31 -29.63 -0.81 26.16
CA ASN A 31 -29.78 -1.60 27.38
C ASN A 31 -30.37 -2.98 27.04
N THR A 32 -29.63 -3.77 26.26
CA THR A 32 -29.82 -5.23 26.27
C THR A 32 -28.92 -5.79 27.36
N THR A 33 -29.50 -6.02 28.53
CA THR A 33 -28.89 -6.81 29.60
C THR A 33 -28.49 -8.17 29.01
N ARG A 34 -27.24 -8.57 29.29
CA ARG A 34 -26.54 -9.73 28.73
C ARG A 34 -27.23 -11.07 29.05
N ASP A 35 -28.22 -11.06 29.95
CA ASP A 35 -28.84 -12.25 30.53
C ASP A 35 -30.00 -12.84 29.69
N ASN A 36 -30.39 -12.19 28.58
CA ASN A 36 -31.47 -12.67 27.71
C ASN A 36 -31.00 -13.40 26.44
N LEU A 37 -29.71 -13.70 26.30
CA LEU A 37 -29.15 -14.41 25.13
C LEU A 37 -29.04 -15.93 25.33
N GLU A 38 -29.35 -16.47 26.52
CA GLU A 38 -29.18 -17.91 26.81
C GLU A 38 -30.37 -18.79 26.39
N ASN A 39 -31.47 -18.23 25.88
CA ASN A 39 -32.70 -18.98 25.55
C ASN A 39 -33.11 -18.94 24.07
N ILE A 40 -32.21 -18.61 23.15
CA ILE A 40 -32.52 -18.72 21.71
C ILE A 40 -32.33 -20.18 21.29
N ASP A 41 -33.42 -20.93 21.15
CA ASP A 41 -33.44 -22.29 20.63
C ASP A 41 -33.07 -22.28 19.13
N ILE A 42 -31.81 -22.62 18.88
CA ILE A 42 -31.19 -22.62 17.55
C ILE A 42 -31.87 -23.65 16.62
N ASN A 43 -32.58 -24.64 17.17
CA ASN A 43 -33.21 -25.70 16.38
C ASN A 43 -34.51 -25.27 15.70
N ASN A 44 -35.07 -24.11 16.06
CA ASN A 44 -36.37 -23.66 15.57
C ASN A 44 -36.30 -22.45 14.61
N LEU A 45 -35.11 -22.15 14.08
CA LEU A 45 -34.95 -21.12 13.07
C LEU A 45 -35.34 -21.65 11.69
N PRO A 46 -36.24 -20.99 10.95
CA PRO A 46 -36.65 -21.41 9.62
C PRO A 46 -35.47 -21.31 8.64
N VAL A 47 -34.97 -22.47 8.21
CA VAL A 47 -33.91 -22.56 7.19
C VAL A 47 -34.53 -22.28 5.82
N VAL A 48 -34.36 -21.06 5.32
CA VAL A 48 -34.71 -20.71 3.94
C VAL A 48 -33.54 -21.13 3.04
N ILE A 49 -33.69 -22.27 2.37
CA ILE A 49 -32.73 -22.73 1.35
C ILE A 49 -32.97 -21.90 0.09
N ILE A 50 -32.02 -21.04 -0.25
CA ILE A 50 -32.00 -20.31 -1.52
C ILE A 50 -31.29 -21.20 -2.56
N PRO A 51 -31.91 -21.50 -3.71
CA PRO A 51 -31.25 -22.31 -4.75
C PRO A 51 -30.13 -21.50 -5.42
N ASP A 52 -28.92 -22.07 -5.42
CA ASP A 52 -27.76 -21.52 -6.11
C ASP A 52 -27.95 -21.63 -7.63
N ASN A 53 -28.03 -20.47 -8.28
CA ASN A 53 -28.19 -20.36 -9.72
C ASN A 53 -26.82 -20.50 -10.41
N THR A 54 -26.75 -21.50 -11.28
CA THR A 54 -25.77 -21.84 -12.31
C THR A 54 -24.66 -20.81 -12.61
N TYR A 55 -23.46 -21.11 -12.12
CA TYR A 55 -22.22 -20.50 -12.59
C TYR A 55 -21.75 -21.21 -13.88
N VAL A 56 -21.66 -20.48 -14.97
CA VAL A 56 -21.12 -20.96 -16.25
C VAL A 56 -19.60 -20.86 -16.17
N SER A 57 -18.92 -21.99 -16.04
CA SER A 57 -17.46 -22.09 -16.10
C SER A 57 -16.97 -21.86 -17.54
N SER A 58 -16.25 -20.76 -17.77
CA SER A 58 -15.26 -20.69 -18.83
C SER A 58 -13.91 -21.08 -18.26
N GLU A 59 -13.43 -22.26 -18.60
CA GLU A 59 -12.09 -22.72 -18.24
C GLU A 59 -11.05 -21.91 -19.04
N VAL A 60 -10.37 -20.98 -18.37
CA VAL A 60 -9.12 -20.40 -18.86
C VAL A 60 -8.03 -20.93 -17.95
N SER A 61 -7.07 -21.64 -18.56
CA SER A 61 -5.94 -22.26 -17.88
C SER A 61 -5.09 -21.21 -17.16
N VAL A 62 -5.16 -21.22 -15.83
CA VAL A 62 -4.41 -20.32 -14.93
C VAL A 62 -2.90 -20.59 -14.93
N HIS A 63 -2.45 -21.69 -15.55
CA HIS A 63 -1.07 -22.11 -15.51
C HIS A 63 -0.15 -21.26 -16.41
N GLU A 64 -0.69 -20.56 -17.41
CA GLU A 64 0.11 -19.82 -18.40
C GLU A 64 0.38 -18.35 -18.01
N LEU A 65 -0.37 -17.79 -17.05
CA LEU A 65 -0.19 -16.40 -16.59
C LEU A 65 0.89 -16.24 -15.50
N PHE A 66 1.30 -17.33 -14.84
CA PHE A 66 2.25 -17.28 -13.72
C PHE A 66 3.73 -17.29 -14.16
N GLU A 67 4.06 -17.89 -15.30
CA GLU A 67 5.44 -17.94 -15.78
C GLU A 67 5.93 -16.60 -16.35
N PHE A 68 5.02 -15.78 -16.88
CA PHE A 68 5.42 -14.50 -17.52
C PHE A 68 5.87 -13.44 -16.51
N HIS A 69 5.39 -13.48 -15.25
CA HIS A 69 5.73 -12.46 -14.25
C HIS A 69 7.02 -12.74 -13.48
N ASN A 70 7.46 -14.00 -13.39
CA ASN A 70 8.71 -14.33 -12.70
C ASN A 70 9.97 -14.05 -13.54
N ASN A 71 9.85 -14.04 -14.88
CA ASN A 71 10.99 -13.75 -15.76
C ASN A 71 11.33 -12.26 -15.88
N VAL A 72 10.41 -11.34 -15.56
CA VAL A 72 10.67 -9.89 -15.68
C VAL A 72 11.49 -9.32 -14.51
N MET A 73 11.60 -10.03 -13.38
CA MET A 73 12.33 -9.53 -12.19
C MET A 73 13.71 -10.14 -11.97
N MET A 74 14.18 -11.04 -12.84
CA MET A 74 15.50 -11.72 -12.73
C MET A 74 16.57 -11.20 -13.70
N VAL A 75 16.33 -10.12 -14.45
CA VAL A 75 17.34 -9.50 -15.33
C VAL A 75 17.89 -8.24 -14.65
N GLN A 76 18.84 -8.40 -13.72
CA GLN A 76 19.89 -7.43 -13.36
C GLN A 76 20.62 -7.88 -12.09
N THR A 77 21.54 -8.85 -12.21
CA THR A 77 22.79 -8.93 -11.41
C THR A 77 23.70 -9.99 -12.02
N THR A 78 24.39 -9.66 -13.11
CA THR A 78 25.56 -10.39 -13.60
C THR A 78 26.71 -9.41 -13.78
N ALA A 79 27.59 -9.33 -12.78
CA ALA A 79 29.02 -9.06 -12.93
C ALA A 79 29.66 -8.85 -11.54
N HIS A 80 30.29 -9.90 -11.01
CA HIS A 80 31.68 -9.87 -10.52
C HIS A 80 31.98 -11.13 -9.72
N SER A 81 32.60 -12.10 -10.39
CA SER A 81 33.51 -13.07 -9.77
C SER A 81 34.85 -12.89 -10.46
N PRO A 82 35.94 -12.49 -9.76
CA PRO A 82 37.24 -12.37 -10.38
C PRO A 82 37.93 -13.74 -10.39
N MET A 83 38.13 -14.29 -11.60
CA MET A 83 39.11 -15.34 -11.83
C MET A 83 40.50 -14.73 -11.98
N LEU A 84 41.45 -15.29 -11.25
CA LEU A 84 42.89 -15.05 -11.39
C LEU A 84 43.38 -15.44 -12.80
N PRO A 85 44.35 -14.70 -13.36
CA PRO A 85 45.22 -15.24 -14.38
C PRO A 85 46.68 -15.33 -13.91
N SER A 86 47.26 -16.49 -14.16
CA SER A 86 48.69 -16.81 -14.09
C SER A 86 49.41 -16.46 -15.41
N ASN A 87 50.62 -15.93 -15.25
CA ASN A 87 51.81 -15.99 -16.11
C ASN A 87 51.87 -15.23 -17.46
N GLU A 88 52.74 -14.20 -17.43
CA GLU A 88 53.88 -13.88 -18.32
C GLU A 88 53.74 -14.10 -19.84
N GLU A 89 53.76 -13.01 -20.63
CA GLU A 89 54.95 -12.48 -21.34
C GLU A 89 54.62 -11.13 -22.06
N PRO A 90 55.61 -10.25 -22.33
CA PRO A 90 55.41 -8.94 -22.94
C PRO A 90 55.65 -8.97 -24.46
N ILE A 91 54.76 -8.38 -25.25
CA ILE A 91 55.01 -8.12 -26.68
C ILE A 91 54.64 -6.68 -27.01
N ASP A 92 55.65 -5.97 -27.54
CA ASP A 92 55.61 -4.60 -28.01
C ASP A 92 54.79 -4.42 -29.31
N ILE A 93 53.95 -3.39 -29.25
CA ILE A 93 53.63 -2.36 -30.26
C ILE A 93 53.95 -2.72 -31.73
N ASN A 94 52.90 -2.78 -32.57
CA ASN A 94 52.98 -2.19 -33.90
C ASN A 94 51.66 -1.55 -34.36
N PHE A 95 51.82 -0.27 -34.65
CA PHE A 95 50.86 0.71 -35.16
C PHE A 95 50.74 0.53 -36.68
N ALA A 96 49.53 0.30 -37.19
CA ALA A 96 49.26 0.42 -38.62
C ALA A 96 47.84 0.96 -38.85
N GLN A 97 47.81 2.12 -39.50
CA GLN A 97 46.64 2.79 -40.06
C GLN A 97 46.05 1.95 -41.19
N THR A 98 44.72 1.84 -41.26
CA THR A 98 44.00 1.79 -42.54
C THR A 98 42.67 2.51 -42.45
N SER A 99 42.56 3.48 -43.36
CA SER A 99 41.42 4.31 -43.72
C SER A 99 40.29 3.51 -44.36
N VAL A 100 39.03 3.83 -44.05
CA VAL A 100 37.95 3.77 -45.06
C VAL A 100 36.99 4.94 -44.84
N THR A 101 36.66 5.52 -45.99
CA THR A 101 35.87 6.70 -46.33
C THR A 101 34.39 6.66 -45.95
N ASP A 102 33.93 7.85 -45.57
CA ASP A 102 32.57 8.41 -45.58
C ASP A 102 31.82 8.17 -46.91
N PRO A 103 30.47 8.25 -46.97
CA PRO A 103 29.90 9.57 -47.29
C PRO A 103 28.49 9.90 -46.73
N THR A 104 28.34 11.18 -46.39
CA THR A 104 27.25 12.08 -46.85
C THR A 104 25.87 11.95 -46.21
N LEU A 105 25.52 12.96 -45.40
CA LEU A 105 24.17 13.52 -45.38
C LEU A 105 24.24 15.04 -45.15
N MET A 106 23.49 15.74 -45.98
CA MET A 106 23.60 17.18 -46.26
C MET A 106 23.04 18.05 -45.15
N GLU A 107 23.64 19.23 -45.04
CA GLU A 107 23.21 20.39 -44.28
C GLU A 107 21.92 21.01 -44.85
N GLU A 108 21.09 21.61 -43.98
CA GLU A 108 20.44 22.88 -44.31
C GLU A 108 20.31 23.79 -43.08
N SER A 109 20.68 25.04 -43.33
CA SER A 109 20.84 26.22 -42.48
C SER A 109 19.56 26.77 -41.84
N THR A 110 19.69 27.51 -40.74
CA THR A 110 19.64 28.99 -40.79
C THR A 110 19.88 29.64 -39.44
N ASP A 111 20.63 30.73 -39.51
CA ASP A 111 21.11 31.60 -38.46
C ASP A 111 20.00 32.42 -37.79
N LEU A 112 20.10 32.62 -36.47
CA LEU A 112 19.88 33.93 -35.85
C LEU A 112 20.82 34.08 -34.66
N ALA A 113 21.85 34.88 -34.87
CA ALA A 113 22.78 35.34 -33.85
C ALA A 113 22.11 36.37 -32.94
N GLU A 114 22.14 36.14 -31.62
CA GLU A 114 21.89 37.17 -30.61
C GLU A 114 23.21 37.55 -29.91
N PRO A 115 23.44 38.86 -29.66
CA PRO A 115 24.72 39.39 -29.22
C PRO A 115 25.00 39.18 -27.73
N MET A 116 26.12 38.51 -27.47
CA MET A 116 27.10 38.72 -26.38
C MET A 116 26.68 39.69 -25.26
N ALA A 117 26.06 39.16 -24.21
CA ALA A 117 26.05 39.80 -22.90
C ALA A 117 27.35 39.46 -22.16
N SER A 118 28.12 40.48 -21.80
CA SER A 118 29.38 40.39 -21.05
C SER A 118 29.23 39.54 -19.78
N PRO A 119 30.11 38.55 -19.54
CA PRO A 119 30.21 37.89 -18.25
C PRO A 119 30.73 38.90 -17.22
N LEU A 120 29.87 39.28 -16.28
CA LEU A 120 30.31 39.98 -15.07
C LEU A 120 31.25 39.06 -14.29
N PRO A 121 32.42 39.54 -13.84
CA PRO A 121 33.29 38.78 -12.97
C PRO A 121 32.57 38.57 -11.64
N LEU A 122 32.03 37.38 -11.44
CA LEU A 122 31.68 36.85 -10.12
C LEU A 122 32.99 36.71 -9.36
N SER A 123 33.30 37.69 -8.52
CA SER A 123 34.32 37.58 -7.49
C SER A 123 33.91 36.47 -6.53
N ASP A 124 34.55 35.30 -6.67
CA ASP A 124 34.47 34.16 -5.75
C ASP A 124 35.17 34.49 -4.40
N GLU A 125 34.81 35.61 -3.78
CA GLU A 125 35.06 35.77 -2.35
C GLU A 125 33.96 34.99 -1.61
N VAL A 126 34.15 33.68 -1.57
CA VAL A 126 33.43 32.83 -0.62
C VAL A 126 33.96 33.23 0.76
N GLU A 127 33.35 34.25 1.36
CA GLU A 127 33.51 34.54 2.79
C GLU A 127 33.22 33.22 3.52
N GLN A 128 34.28 32.56 3.95
CA GLN A 128 34.20 31.32 4.70
C GLN A 128 33.71 31.69 6.10
N TYR A 129 32.39 31.90 6.23
CA TYR A 129 31.71 32.05 7.50
C TYR A 129 31.97 30.77 8.30
N GLY A 130 32.93 30.84 9.22
CA GLY A 130 33.32 29.73 10.07
C GLY A 130 32.10 29.08 10.70
N ASP A 131 32.16 27.76 10.86
CA ASP A 131 31.06 26.94 11.36
C ASP A 131 30.48 27.53 12.65
N LEU A 132 29.35 28.24 12.51
CA LEU A 132 28.66 28.97 13.58
C LEU A 132 28.14 28.04 14.69
N ASN A 133 28.28 26.73 14.52
CA ASN A 133 27.93 25.71 15.50
C ASN A 133 29.13 25.14 16.27
N SER A 134 30.37 25.43 15.89
CA SER A 134 31.59 24.84 16.48
C SER A 134 31.81 25.15 17.98
N GLY A 135 31.03 26.06 18.59
CA GLY A 135 31.07 26.40 20.02
C GLY A 135 29.78 26.15 20.81
N ARG A 136 28.70 25.66 20.20
CA ARG A 136 27.41 25.50 20.89
C ARG A 136 27.35 24.19 21.67
N LYS A 137 27.66 24.24 22.98
CA LYS A 137 27.50 23.11 23.95
C LYS A 137 26.09 22.54 24.08
N ARG A 138 25.09 23.19 23.49
CA ARG A 138 23.78 22.58 23.25
C ARG A 138 23.80 22.04 21.83
N CYS A 139 24.19 20.77 21.68
CA CYS A 139 23.75 20.01 20.52
C CYS A 139 22.23 20.20 20.48
N SER A 140 21.71 20.88 19.45
CA SER A 140 20.28 21.13 19.37
C SER A 140 19.58 19.78 19.54
N LYS A 141 18.43 19.75 20.23
CA LYS A 141 17.61 18.54 20.45
C LYS A 141 17.02 17.97 19.14
N GLY A 142 17.77 18.04 18.03
CA GLY A 142 17.45 17.62 16.68
C GLY A 142 18.62 16.96 15.94
N CYS A 143 19.84 16.89 16.49
CA CYS A 143 20.97 16.16 15.87
C CYS A 143 21.02 14.67 16.29
N SER A 144 19.97 14.13 16.91
CA SER A 144 19.85 12.68 17.06
C SER A 144 19.53 12.11 15.68
N VAL A 145 20.47 11.37 15.12
CA VAL A 145 20.35 10.65 13.84
C VAL A 145 18.95 10.03 13.76
N ASN A 146 18.13 10.55 12.84
CA ASN A 146 16.69 10.26 12.68
C ASN A 146 16.37 8.75 12.72
N LYS A 147 17.33 7.90 12.31
CA LYS A 147 17.23 6.44 12.34
C LYS A 147 16.99 5.86 13.74
N ASN A 148 17.45 6.50 14.82
CA ASN A 148 17.35 5.97 16.18
C ASN A 148 16.03 6.32 16.89
N TRP A 149 15.13 7.08 16.25
CA TRP A 149 13.86 7.42 16.85
C TRP A 149 12.98 6.18 16.95
N THR A 150 12.43 5.90 18.13
CA THR A 150 11.55 4.76 18.40
C THR A 150 10.42 4.65 17.36
N LYS A 151 9.87 5.79 16.92
CA LYS A 151 8.84 5.86 15.87
C LYS A 151 9.33 5.32 14.52
N ASN A 152 10.57 5.62 14.14
CA ASN A 152 11.15 5.15 12.88
C ASN A 152 11.53 3.68 12.96
N ASN A 153 12.07 3.23 14.10
CA ASN A 153 12.31 1.80 14.35
C ASN A 153 11.00 1.02 14.30
N ASN A 154 9.93 1.47 14.95
CA ASN A 154 8.62 0.81 14.89
C ASN A 154 8.00 0.86 13.49
N LYS A 155 8.22 1.95 12.73
CA LYS A 155 7.84 2.00 11.31
C LYS A 155 8.58 0.92 10.52
N LYS A 156 9.89 0.77 10.71
CA LYS A 156 10.71 -0.26 10.06
C LYS A 156 10.24 -1.67 10.43
N LEU A 157 10.07 -1.94 11.73
CA LEU A 157 9.55 -3.23 12.22
C LEU A 157 8.17 -3.56 11.65
N ARG A 158 7.25 -2.58 11.60
CA ARG A 158 5.93 -2.74 10.97
C ARG A 158 6.03 -3.06 9.48
N MET A 159 6.99 -2.46 8.77
CA MET A 159 7.22 -2.72 7.35
C MET A 159 7.82 -4.11 7.11
N GLU A 160 8.72 -4.55 7.99
CA GLU A 160 9.33 -5.89 8.02
C GLU A 160 8.43 -6.94 8.67
N VAL A 161 7.21 -6.59 9.06
CA VAL A 161 6.22 -7.52 9.61
C VAL A 161 6.62 -8.11 10.97
N LYS A 162 7.60 -7.52 11.63
CA LYS A 162 8.08 -7.94 12.95
C LYS A 162 7.20 -7.38 14.07
N GLU A 163 7.37 -7.93 15.25
CA GLU A 163 6.77 -7.39 16.47
C GLU A 163 7.22 -5.95 16.70
N TYR A 164 6.29 -5.08 17.09
CA TYR A 164 6.58 -3.66 17.34
C TYR A 164 5.66 -3.07 18.41
N LEU A 165 6.09 -1.97 19.04
CA LEU A 165 5.23 -1.21 19.93
C LEU A 165 4.28 -0.31 19.12
N GLY A 166 2.99 -0.54 19.28
CA GLY A 166 1.91 0.23 18.69
C GLY A 166 1.28 1.19 19.70
N TYR A 167 0.35 1.98 19.19
CA TYR A 167 -0.40 2.94 19.98
C TYR A 167 -1.75 2.34 20.42
N ARG A 168 -2.18 2.66 21.63
CA ARG A 168 -3.57 2.51 22.09
C ARG A 168 -4.09 3.80 22.69
N ARG A 169 -5.41 3.94 22.70
CA ARG A 169 -6.07 4.99 23.48
C ARG A 169 -6.21 4.48 24.91
N ASP A 170 -5.88 5.33 25.87
CA ASP A 170 -6.11 5.05 27.27
C ASP A 170 -7.62 5.05 27.52
N SER A 171 -8.15 3.91 27.98
CA SER A 171 -9.58 3.74 28.30
C SER A 171 -9.93 4.26 29.69
N ASN A 172 -8.94 4.44 30.55
CA ASN A 172 -9.16 4.63 31.99
C ASN A 172 -9.06 6.11 32.42
N GLY A 173 -8.73 7.02 31.51
CA GLY A 173 -8.57 8.44 31.79
C GLY A 173 -9.71 9.31 31.24
N SER A 174 -10.11 10.31 32.02
CA SER A 174 -11.05 11.39 31.59
C SER A 174 -10.50 12.27 30.45
N LYS A 175 -9.22 12.09 30.07
CA LYS A 175 -8.57 12.79 28.96
C LYS A 175 -8.04 11.76 27.97
N PHE A 176 -8.35 11.96 26.69
CA PHE A 176 -7.88 11.15 25.56
C PHE A 176 -6.34 11.18 25.45
N ARG A 177 -5.66 10.30 26.19
CA ARG A 177 -4.21 10.07 26.06
C ARG A 177 -3.97 8.90 25.11
N VAL A 178 -2.94 9.02 24.29
CA VAL A 178 -2.48 7.94 23.40
C VAL A 178 -1.18 7.39 24.00
N LEU A 179 -1.20 6.13 24.41
CA LEU A 179 -0.06 5.42 24.97
C LEU A 179 0.63 4.60 23.87
N HIS A 180 1.94 4.46 23.95
CA HIS A 180 2.78 3.71 23.01
C HIS A 180 3.41 2.49 23.68
N ASP A 181 2.55 1.68 24.29
CA ASP A 181 2.89 0.56 25.16
C ASP A 181 2.35 -0.77 24.64
N THR A 182 1.60 -0.77 23.54
CA THR A 182 0.87 -1.94 23.08
C THR A 182 1.71 -2.76 22.13
N ILE A 183 2.18 -3.91 22.58
CA ILE A 183 2.87 -4.87 21.71
C ILE A 183 1.93 -5.32 20.59
N ARG A 184 2.39 -5.19 19.35
CA ARG A 184 1.73 -5.71 18.14
C ARG A 184 2.56 -6.90 17.65
N PRO A 185 2.01 -8.13 17.62
CA PRO A 185 2.76 -9.30 17.23
C PRO A 185 3.20 -9.22 15.77
N ALA A 186 4.25 -9.97 15.44
CA ALA A 186 4.66 -10.17 14.05
C ALA A 186 3.49 -10.75 13.24
N ARG A 187 3.34 -10.37 11.96
CA ARG A 187 2.30 -11.01 11.14
C ARG A 187 2.82 -12.38 10.73
N ILE A 188 1.99 -13.37 10.96
CA ILE A 188 2.17 -14.74 10.52
C ILE A 188 1.04 -15.08 9.58
N ILE A 189 1.30 -15.98 8.64
CA ILE A 189 0.21 -16.55 7.86
C ILE A 189 -0.63 -17.43 8.80
N GLY A 190 -1.95 -17.25 8.76
CA GLY A 190 -2.86 -18.04 9.58
C GLY A 190 -2.95 -19.48 9.06
N PRO A 191 -3.39 -20.43 9.91
CA PRO A 191 -3.65 -21.79 9.46
C PRO A 191 -4.73 -21.80 8.38
N ARG A 192 -4.71 -22.83 7.55
CA ARG A 192 -5.76 -23.06 6.56
C ARG A 192 -7.10 -23.21 7.25
N CYS A 193 -8.12 -22.45 6.82
CA CYS A 193 -9.47 -22.70 7.35
C CYS A 193 -9.94 -24.08 6.88
N THR A 194 -10.36 -24.88 7.86
CA THR A 194 -10.77 -26.27 7.72
C THR A 194 -12.30 -26.44 7.62
N THR A 195 -13.05 -25.34 7.68
CA THR A 195 -14.51 -25.40 7.65
C THR A 195 -15.02 -25.95 6.31
N GLU A 196 -16.10 -26.73 6.35
CA GLU A 196 -16.71 -27.31 5.15
C GLU A 196 -17.18 -26.24 4.16
N PHE A 197 -17.58 -25.06 4.65
CA PHE A 197 -17.90 -23.91 3.82
C PHE A 197 -16.69 -23.46 2.98
N CYS A 198 -15.52 -23.33 3.62
CA CYS A 198 -14.28 -22.98 2.93
C CYS A 198 -13.88 -24.04 1.87
N LYS A 199 -14.17 -25.33 2.13
CA LYS A 199 -13.85 -26.43 1.20
C LYS A 199 -14.76 -26.45 -0.03
N LYS A 200 -16.05 -26.15 0.15
CA LYS A 200 -17.07 -26.16 -0.93
C LYS A 200 -17.07 -24.90 -1.80
N SER A 201 -16.55 -23.78 -1.27
CA SER A 201 -16.52 -22.51 -2.00
C SER A 201 -15.55 -22.57 -3.19
N GLN A 202 -16.08 -22.53 -4.42
CA GLN A 202 -15.28 -22.39 -5.65
C GLN A 202 -14.50 -21.07 -5.72
N LEU A 203 -14.93 -20.05 -4.98
CA LEU A 203 -14.25 -18.74 -4.89
C LEU A 203 -12.99 -18.78 -4.03
N SER A 204 -12.73 -19.89 -3.33
CA SER A 204 -11.57 -20.03 -2.44
C SER A 204 -10.47 -20.78 -3.17
N ALA A 205 -9.48 -20.06 -3.71
CA ALA A 205 -8.26 -20.63 -4.29
C ALA A 205 -7.40 -21.45 -3.30
N ARG A 206 -7.88 -21.65 -2.06
CA ARG A 206 -7.19 -22.39 -1.00
C ARG A 206 -6.90 -23.85 -1.37
N ASN A 207 -7.77 -24.48 -2.17
CA ASN A 207 -7.55 -25.86 -2.60
C ASN A 207 -6.56 -25.93 -3.77
N THR A 208 -6.34 -24.82 -4.48
CA THR A 208 -5.49 -24.76 -5.67
C THR A 208 -4.02 -24.56 -5.30
N ILE A 209 -3.74 -23.72 -4.30
CA ILE A 209 -2.38 -23.35 -3.91
C ILE A 209 -1.92 -24.24 -2.75
N PRO A 210 -0.80 -24.99 -2.84
CA PRO A 210 -0.23 -25.76 -1.73
C PRO A 210 0.35 -24.85 -0.63
N GLU A 211 0.57 -25.40 0.56
CA GLU A 211 0.93 -24.58 1.75
C GLU A 211 2.33 -24.00 1.63
N GLU A 212 3.23 -24.76 1.00
CA GLU A 212 4.59 -24.34 0.70
C GLU A 212 4.63 -23.13 -0.22
N GLU A 213 3.86 -23.13 -1.30
CA GLU A 213 3.73 -21.97 -2.19
C GLU A 213 3.14 -20.77 -1.46
N GLN A 214 2.14 -20.99 -0.59
CA GLN A 214 1.54 -19.94 0.21
C GLN A 214 2.57 -19.26 1.14
N ASN A 215 3.41 -20.06 1.79
CA ASN A 215 4.50 -19.61 2.65
C ASN A 215 5.60 -18.89 1.86
N THR A 216 5.89 -19.38 0.65
CA THR A 216 6.87 -18.78 -0.26
C THR A 216 6.38 -17.42 -0.76
N LEU A 217 5.14 -17.31 -1.21
CA LEU A 217 4.51 -16.05 -1.60
C LEU A 217 4.49 -15.05 -0.43
N PHE A 218 4.12 -15.52 0.77
CA PHE A 218 4.12 -14.69 1.96
C PHE A 218 5.52 -14.16 2.29
N SER A 219 6.52 -15.04 2.33
CA SER A 219 7.90 -14.69 2.65
C SER A 219 8.49 -13.75 1.60
N ASN A 220 8.29 -14.04 0.32
CA ASN A 220 8.78 -13.20 -0.77
C ASN A 220 8.14 -11.81 -0.73
N TYR A 221 6.82 -11.74 -0.57
CA TYR A 221 6.08 -10.47 -0.53
C TYR A 221 6.50 -9.59 0.66
N TRP A 222 6.67 -10.16 1.85
CA TRP A 222 6.95 -9.38 3.07
C TRP A 222 8.43 -9.15 3.36
N ASN A 223 9.32 -10.08 2.98
CA ASN A 223 10.74 -9.99 3.31
C ASN A 223 11.58 -9.46 2.15
N ASN A 224 11.25 -9.83 0.90
CA ASN A 224 12.10 -9.52 -0.26
C ASN A 224 11.65 -8.27 -1.02
N MET A 225 10.35 -7.93 -0.98
CA MET A 225 9.85 -6.74 -1.69
C MET A 225 9.90 -5.48 -0.82
N THR A 226 10.30 -4.35 -1.44
CA THR A 226 10.15 -3.01 -0.87
C THR A 226 8.68 -2.58 -0.79
N ARG A 227 8.39 -1.50 -0.06
CA ARG A 227 7.01 -0.99 0.07
C ARG A 227 6.41 -0.60 -1.28
N GLU A 228 7.21 0.03 -2.12
CA GLU A 228 6.83 0.50 -3.44
C GLU A 228 6.55 -0.70 -4.37
N GLN A 229 7.43 -1.71 -4.35
CA GLN A 229 7.21 -2.98 -5.07
C GLN A 229 5.94 -3.69 -4.60
N ARG A 230 5.68 -3.78 -3.29
CA ARG A 230 4.46 -4.39 -2.74
C ARG A 230 3.18 -3.68 -3.20
N LYS A 231 3.21 -2.35 -3.33
CA LYS A 231 2.07 -1.59 -3.87
C LYS A 231 1.87 -1.94 -5.34
N GLN A 232 2.96 -1.95 -6.12
CA GLN A 232 2.88 -2.28 -7.54
C GLN A 232 2.35 -3.70 -7.76
N TYR A 233 2.84 -4.67 -6.98
CA TYR A 233 2.37 -6.05 -6.99
C TYR A 233 0.86 -6.16 -6.71
N VAL A 234 0.36 -5.42 -5.71
CA VAL A 234 -1.09 -5.41 -5.43
C VAL A 234 -1.87 -4.76 -6.57
N VAL A 235 -1.35 -3.70 -7.18
CA VAL A 235 -2.00 -3.02 -8.31
C VAL A 235 -2.01 -3.89 -9.56
N SER A 236 -0.93 -4.63 -9.85
CA SER A 236 -0.85 -5.52 -11.02
C SER A 236 -1.82 -6.70 -10.94
N ASN A 237 -2.18 -7.14 -9.74
CA ASN A 237 -3.17 -8.21 -9.52
C ASN A 237 -4.63 -7.73 -9.54
N VAL A 238 -4.86 -6.45 -9.87
CA VAL A 238 -6.21 -5.86 -9.89
C VAL A 238 -6.47 -5.26 -11.27
N GLN A 239 -7.44 -5.82 -11.98
CA GLN A 239 -7.96 -5.22 -13.20
C GLN A 239 -9.15 -4.32 -12.89
N VAL A 240 -9.09 -3.09 -13.40
CA VAL A 240 -10.21 -2.16 -13.34
C VAL A 240 -11.12 -2.44 -14.53
N CYS A 241 -12.35 -2.84 -14.23
CA CYS A 241 -13.38 -3.18 -15.20
C CYS A 241 -14.52 -2.15 -15.15
N PRO A 242 -15.26 -1.95 -16.26
CA PRO A 242 -16.48 -1.17 -16.22
C PRO A 242 -17.49 -1.80 -15.25
N LYS A 243 -18.41 -0.97 -14.74
CA LYS A 243 -19.46 -1.41 -13.81
C LYS A 243 -20.27 -2.57 -14.40
N LYS A 244 -20.23 -3.75 -13.74
CA LYS A 244 -21.00 -4.94 -14.15
C LYS A 244 -22.52 -4.72 -14.05
N GLN A 245 -22.97 -3.84 -13.14
CA GLN A 245 -24.40 -3.51 -12.97
C GLN A 245 -24.62 -2.00 -12.78
N VAL A 246 -25.57 -1.45 -13.53
CA VAL A 246 -26.03 -0.06 -13.41
C VAL A 246 -27.40 -0.05 -12.75
N LYS A 247 -27.47 0.25 -11.44
CA LYS A 247 -28.74 0.27 -10.70
C LYS A 247 -29.58 1.54 -10.93
N CYS A 248 -28.95 2.65 -11.32
CA CYS A 248 -29.64 3.92 -11.56
C CYS A 248 -29.30 4.43 -12.96
N LYS A 249 -30.32 4.92 -13.70
CA LYS A 249 -30.16 5.56 -15.02
C LYS A 249 -29.41 6.90 -14.97
N SER A 250 -29.27 7.49 -13.78
CA SER A 250 -28.50 8.72 -13.58
C SER A 250 -27.00 8.46 -13.75
N SER A 251 -26.32 9.35 -14.47
CA SER A 251 -24.86 9.35 -14.64
C SER A 251 -24.09 9.48 -13.32
N SER A 252 -24.73 9.96 -12.25
CA SER A 252 -24.13 10.22 -10.93
C SER A 252 -24.04 8.99 -10.01
N SER A 253 -23.58 7.84 -10.52
CA SER A 253 -23.27 6.69 -9.64
C SER A 253 -21.99 6.99 -8.85
N ARG A 254 -22.03 6.86 -7.51
CA ARG A 254 -20.83 6.93 -6.65
C ARG A 254 -19.81 5.83 -6.94
N ARG A 255 -20.24 4.73 -7.59
CA ARG A 255 -19.36 3.65 -8.05
C ARG A 255 -19.20 3.78 -9.55
N GLY A 256 -18.06 4.32 -9.98
CA GLY A 256 -17.71 4.47 -11.41
C GLY A 256 -17.22 3.16 -12.03
N GLU A 257 -16.50 2.35 -11.25
CA GLU A 257 -15.73 1.21 -11.75
C GLU A 257 -15.93 -0.03 -10.85
N THR A 258 -15.64 -1.20 -11.40
CA THR A 258 -15.55 -2.48 -10.69
C THR A 258 -14.09 -2.95 -10.71
N LYS A 259 -13.66 -3.66 -9.69
CA LYS A 259 -12.30 -4.24 -9.61
C LYS A 259 -12.43 -5.75 -9.66
N GLU A 260 -11.66 -6.35 -10.54
CA GLU A 260 -11.50 -7.79 -10.68
C GLU A 260 -10.12 -8.16 -10.13
N TYR A 261 -10.09 -9.22 -9.32
CA TYR A 261 -8.91 -9.67 -8.60
C TYR A 261 -8.52 -11.04 -9.15
N PHE A 262 -7.25 -11.20 -9.51
CA PHE A 262 -6.69 -12.46 -10.01
C PHE A 262 -5.98 -13.22 -8.90
#